data_AF-A0A126T2Y0-F1
#
_entry.id   AF-A0A126T2Y0-F1
#
_cell.length_a   1.000
_cell.length_b   1.000
_cell.length_c   1.000
_cell.angle_alpha   90.00
_cell.angle_beta   90.00
_cell.angle_gamma   90.00
#
_symmetry.space_group_name_H-M   'P 1'
#
loop_
_entity.id
_entity.type
_entity.pdbx_description
1 polymer ?
#
loop_
_entity_poly.entity_id
_entity_poly.type
_entity_poly.pdbx_seq_one_letter_code
_entity_poly.pdbx_strand_id
1 'polypeptide(L)'
;MKNVITIIATSMLCSCGFMTPAKQYPGDSLGADDIAVIQSFVGTPFADDYHATIIGYTKIEPNGSGERKEFGLPGFTDYPSEIHVLPGEYEIQVYCFKGFSSHRPKKTLTLQAGQTYLLKCDVRNDQAFIGVNSQPK
;
A
#
# COMPACT_ATOMS: atom_id res chain seq x y z
N MET A 1 24.72 45.63 -21.78
CA MET A 1 23.42 45.03 -22.14
C MET A 1 23.62 44.06 -23.29
N LYS A 2 23.50 42.75 -23.02
CA LYS A 2 23.29 41.69 -24.02
C LYS A 2 22.62 40.53 -23.29
N ASN A 3 21.42 40.21 -23.77
CA ASN A 3 20.48 39.22 -23.27
C ASN A 3 20.90 37.81 -23.67
N VAL A 4 20.10 36.84 -23.20
CA VAL A 4 20.07 35.41 -23.53
C VAL A 4 21.16 34.68 -22.73
N ILE A 5 20.94 33.58 -22.01
CA ILE A 5 20.28 32.30 -22.32
C ILE A 5 19.99 31.71 -20.90
N THR A 6 18.85 31.13 -20.54
CA THR A 6 18.43 29.79 -20.94
C THR A 6 17.10 29.51 -20.28
N ILE A 7 16.12 29.14 -21.10
CA ILE A 7 14.83 28.59 -20.68
C ILE A 7 15.15 27.34 -19.85
N ILE A 8 14.83 27.36 -18.55
CA ILE A 8 14.87 26.14 -17.74
C ILE A 8 13.79 25.24 -18.31
N ALA A 9 14.25 24.25 -19.06
CA ALA A 9 13.45 23.20 -19.63
C ALA A 9 12.60 22.59 -18.52
N THR A 10 11.29 22.70 -18.72
CA THR A 10 10.26 21.73 -18.35
C THR A 10 10.88 20.42 -17.88
N SER A 11 11.08 20.28 -16.56
CA SER A 11 11.30 18.98 -15.97
C SER A 11 10.02 18.21 -16.24
N MET A 12 10.13 17.30 -17.21
CA MET A 12 9.13 16.29 -17.52
C MET A 12 8.70 15.67 -16.21
N LEU A 13 7.50 16.03 -15.75
CA LEU A 13 6.73 15.23 -14.81
C LEU A 13 6.54 13.89 -15.51
N CYS A 14 7.51 12.99 -15.37
CA CYS A 14 7.30 11.58 -15.58
C CYS A 14 6.28 11.17 -14.53
N SER A 15 5.01 11.32 -14.90
CA SER A 15 3.90 10.56 -14.36
C SER A 15 4.12 9.09 -14.71
N CYS A 16 5.15 8.49 -14.11
CA CYS A 16 5.22 7.06 -13.94
C CYS A 16 4.18 6.74 -12.85
N GLY A 17 2.92 6.63 -13.26
CA GLY A 17 1.79 6.20 -12.43
C GLY A 17 1.88 4.74 -12.05
N PHE A 18 3.04 4.32 -11.56
CA PHE A 18 3.34 2.96 -11.15
C PHE A 18 3.53 2.96 -9.65
N MET A 19 2.49 2.54 -8.93
CA MET A 19 2.53 1.57 -7.83
C MET A 19 3.90 1.52 -7.12
N THR A 20 4.33 2.62 -6.53
CA THR A 20 5.64 2.73 -5.89
C THR A 20 5.52 2.22 -4.45
N PRO A 21 6.52 1.50 -3.93
CA PRO A 21 6.58 1.19 -2.51
C PRO A 21 6.49 2.48 -1.70
N ALA A 22 5.45 2.60 -0.87
CA ALA A 22 5.25 3.81 -0.09
C ALA A 22 5.88 3.63 1.29
N LYS A 23 7.02 4.27 1.52
CA LYS A 23 7.67 4.37 2.84
C LYS A 23 6.81 5.22 3.79
N GLN A 24 6.50 4.66 4.97
CA GLN A 24 5.61 5.28 5.96
C GLN A 24 6.29 5.59 7.30
N TYR A 25 7.58 5.90 7.28
CA TYR A 25 8.32 6.29 8.50
C TYR A 25 9.25 7.48 8.21
N PRO A 26 9.48 8.37 9.19
CA PRO A 26 10.33 9.55 9.02
C PRO A 26 11.83 9.18 8.94
N GLY A 27 12.64 10.11 8.43
CA GLY A 27 14.11 9.97 8.40
C GLY A 27 14.65 9.21 7.19
N ASP A 28 15.88 8.69 7.31
CA ASP A 28 16.55 7.93 6.25
C ASP A 28 15.90 6.56 6.00
N SER A 29 16.19 5.94 4.85
CA SER A 29 15.71 4.58 4.57
C SER A 29 16.31 3.62 5.60
N LEU A 30 15.44 2.84 6.26
CA LEU A 30 15.88 1.78 7.16
C LEU A 30 16.23 0.53 6.35
N GLY A 31 17.04 -0.36 6.94
CA GLY A 31 17.37 -1.65 6.35
C GLY A 31 16.13 -2.55 6.24
N ALA A 32 16.20 -3.55 5.36
CA ALA A 32 15.12 -4.53 5.19
C ALA A 32 14.77 -5.27 6.49
N ASP A 33 15.77 -5.47 7.36
CA ASP A 33 15.64 -6.17 8.64
C ASP A 33 14.99 -5.31 9.73
N ASP A 34 14.89 -4.00 9.53
CA ASP A 34 14.34 -3.04 10.50
C ASP A 34 12.87 -2.68 10.23
N ILE A 35 12.34 -3.12 9.08
CA ILE A 35 10.98 -2.79 8.61
C ILE A 35 10.15 -4.03 8.38
N ALA A 36 8.83 -3.85 8.43
CA ALA A 36 7.89 -4.79 7.86
C ALA A 36 7.43 -4.27 6.49
N VAL A 37 7.28 -5.18 5.53
CA VAL A 37 6.76 -4.89 4.20
C VAL A 37 5.37 -5.48 4.07
N ILE A 38 4.41 -4.70 3.59
CA ILE A 38 3.08 -5.20 3.24
C ILE A 38 2.91 -5.05 1.74
N GLN A 39 2.63 -6.15 1.05
CA GLN A 39 2.40 -6.18 -0.39
C GLN A 39 0.94 -6.54 -0.67
N SER A 40 0.38 -5.93 -1.70
CA SER A 40 -0.94 -6.26 -2.19
C SER A 40 -0.85 -7.18 -3.40
N PHE A 41 -1.67 -8.21 -3.45
CA PHE A 41 -1.75 -9.08 -4.61
C PHE A 41 -2.46 -8.35 -5.75
N VAL A 42 -1.72 -8.12 -6.82
CA VAL A 42 -2.23 -7.56 -8.07
C VAL A 42 -2.37 -8.73 -9.03
N GLY A 43 -3.58 -9.24 -9.18
CA GLY A 43 -3.89 -10.25 -10.19
C GLY A 43 -3.69 -9.72 -11.60
N THR A 44 -3.81 -10.59 -12.61
CA THR A 44 -3.93 -10.13 -14.00
C THR A 44 -5.32 -9.55 -14.24
N PRO A 45 -5.46 -8.46 -15.01
CA PRO A 45 -6.76 -7.95 -15.42
C PRO A 45 -7.63 -9.07 -16.02
N PHE A 46 -8.89 -9.16 -15.58
CA PHE A 46 -9.87 -10.18 -16.00
C PHE A 46 -9.64 -11.61 -15.49
N ALA A 47 -8.70 -11.84 -14.57
CA ALA A 47 -8.60 -13.13 -13.88
C ALA A 47 -9.75 -13.39 -12.92
N ASP A 48 -9.86 -14.64 -12.46
CA ASP A 48 -10.88 -15.03 -11.51
C ASP A 48 -10.64 -14.54 -10.08
N ASP A 49 -9.41 -14.12 -9.77
CA ASP A 49 -9.03 -13.62 -8.47
C ASP A 49 -9.41 -12.14 -8.27
N TYR A 50 -9.72 -11.78 -7.02
CA TYR A 50 -9.85 -10.38 -6.66
C TYR A 50 -8.49 -9.69 -6.63
N HIS A 51 -8.40 -8.52 -7.25
CA HIS A 51 -7.27 -7.61 -7.03
C HIS A 51 -7.36 -7.03 -5.63
N ALA A 52 -6.22 -6.95 -4.94
CA ALA A 52 -6.09 -6.33 -3.64
C ALA A 52 -5.23 -5.07 -3.77
N THR A 53 -5.70 -3.98 -3.17
CA THR A 53 -5.00 -2.70 -3.19
C THR A 53 -5.09 -2.06 -1.81
N ILE A 54 -3.95 -1.62 -1.25
CA ILE A 54 -3.91 -1.02 0.08
C ILE A 54 -4.46 0.40 -0.03
N ILE A 55 -5.52 0.70 0.71
CA ILE A 55 -6.17 2.02 0.71
C ILE A 55 -5.97 2.80 2.01
N GLY A 56 -5.39 2.17 3.02
CA GLY A 56 -5.00 2.84 4.25
C GLY A 56 -4.57 1.88 5.33
N TYR A 57 -4.07 2.44 6.42
CA TYR A 57 -3.83 1.73 7.67
C TYR A 57 -4.04 2.64 8.87
N THR A 58 -4.25 2.02 10.03
CA THR A 58 -4.14 2.67 11.34
C THR A 58 -3.20 1.86 12.21
N LYS A 59 -2.12 2.46 12.70
CA LYS A 59 -1.26 1.86 13.71
C LYS A 59 -2.03 1.79 15.02
N ILE A 60 -2.04 0.62 15.65
CA ILE A 60 -2.67 0.40 16.93
C ILE A 60 -1.59 0.56 18.00
N GLU A 61 -1.82 1.48 18.92
CA GLU A 61 -0.92 1.73 20.06
C GLU A 61 -1.64 1.30 21.35
N PRO A 62 -0.91 0.94 22.41
CA PRO A 62 -1.52 0.51 23.68
C PRO A 62 -2.52 1.52 24.28
N ASN A 63 -2.37 2.81 23.95
CA ASN A 63 -3.18 3.91 24.47
C ASN A 63 -4.27 4.40 23.50
N GLY A 64 -4.50 3.71 22.38
CA GLY A 64 -5.50 4.08 21.36
C GLY A 64 -4.99 3.96 19.93
N SER A 65 -5.71 4.56 18.97
CA SER A 65 -5.23 4.61 17.59
C SER A 65 -4.03 5.55 17.46
N GLY A 66 -2.91 5.01 16.99
CA GLY A 66 -1.73 5.76 16.58
C GLY A 66 -1.89 6.39 15.21
N GLU A 67 -0.82 6.44 14.44
CA GLU A 67 -0.81 7.01 13.09
C GLU A 67 -1.89 6.40 12.19
N ARG A 68 -2.68 7.25 11.52
CA ARG A 68 -3.61 6.84 10.48
C ARG A 68 -3.15 7.40 9.13
N LYS A 69 -3.14 6.54 8.12
CA LYS A 69 -2.84 6.90 6.75
C LYS A 69 -3.92 6.39 5.82
N GLU A 70 -4.29 7.21 4.85
CA GLU A 70 -5.14 6.84 3.73
C GLU A 70 -4.36 7.04 2.43
N PHE A 71 -4.59 6.16 1.47
CA PHE A 71 -3.95 6.17 0.16
C PHE A 71 -4.99 6.34 -0.95
N GLY A 72 -4.54 6.95 -2.05
CA GLY A 72 -5.39 7.30 -3.18
C GLY A 72 -6.27 8.53 -2.93
N LEU A 73 -6.74 9.14 -4.02
CA LEU A 73 -7.79 10.15 -4.01
C LEU A 73 -9.07 9.52 -4.56
N PRO A 74 -10.27 9.91 -4.08
CA PRO A 74 -11.52 9.50 -4.72
C PRO A 74 -11.47 9.83 -6.23
N GLY A 75 -11.44 8.81 -7.08
CA GLY A 75 -11.37 8.94 -8.54
C GLY A 75 -9.98 8.78 -9.19
N PHE A 76 -8.92 8.48 -8.43
CA PHE A 76 -7.58 8.20 -8.95
C PHE A 76 -7.09 6.79 -8.57
N THR A 77 -6.22 6.23 -9.41
CA THR A 77 -5.67 4.86 -9.31
C THR A 77 -4.32 4.76 -8.58
N ASP A 78 -3.88 5.81 -7.89
CA ASP A 78 -2.53 5.90 -7.32
C ASP A 78 -2.46 5.25 -5.92
N TYR A 79 -2.75 3.96 -5.88
CA TYR A 79 -2.65 3.18 -4.66
C TYR A 79 -1.34 2.38 -4.64
N PRO A 80 -0.66 2.33 -3.48
CA PRO A 80 0.57 1.55 -3.37
C PRO A 80 0.28 0.05 -3.47
N SER A 81 1.08 -0.65 -4.27
CA SER A 81 1.15 -2.11 -4.25
C SER A 81 1.94 -2.64 -3.06
N GLU A 82 2.74 -1.77 -2.44
CA GLU A 82 3.63 -2.12 -1.36
C GLU A 82 3.77 -0.93 -0.41
N ILE A 83 3.75 -1.18 0.90
CA ILE A 83 4.08 -0.18 1.91
C ILE A 83 5.15 -0.70 2.86
N HIS A 84 6.05 0.19 3.30
CA HIS A 84 7.08 -0.12 4.29
C HIS A 84 6.73 0.59 5.59
N VAL A 85 6.58 -0.18 6.66
CA VAL A 85 6.18 0.31 7.98
C VAL A 85 7.14 -0.22 9.04
N LEU A 86 7.16 0.43 10.21
CA LEU A 86 7.86 -0.12 11.37
C LEU A 86 7.09 -1.34 11.92
N PRO A 87 7.77 -2.25 12.64
CA PRO A 87 7.11 -3.33 13.36
C PRO A 87 6.07 -2.80 14.36
N GLY A 88 4.99 -3.55 14.54
CA GLY A 88 3.89 -3.13 15.41
C GLY A 88 2.55 -3.74 15.01
N GLU A 89 1.48 -3.29 15.65
CA GLU A 89 0.13 -3.73 15.33
C GLU A 89 -0.58 -2.69 14.46
N TYR A 90 -1.28 -3.15 13.42
CA TYR A 90 -1.88 -2.30 12.41
C TYR A 90 -3.24 -2.85 11.98
N GLU A 91 -4.26 -1.99 11.91
CA GLU A 91 -5.47 -2.26 11.14
C GLU A 91 -5.24 -1.83 9.69
N ILE A 92 -5.14 -2.78 8.77
CA ILE A 92 -4.95 -2.51 7.34
C ILE A 92 -6.30 -2.49 6.64
N GLN A 93 -6.52 -1.50 5.78
CA GLN A 93 -7.69 -1.40 4.92
C GLN A 93 -7.32 -1.68 3.47
N VAL A 94 -8.07 -2.59 2.84
CA VAL A 94 -7.82 -3.04 1.47
C VAL A 94 -9.06 -2.78 0.62
N TYR A 95 -8.86 -2.31 -0.61
CA TYR A 95 -9.87 -2.32 -1.65
C TYR A 95 -9.72 -3.60 -2.47
N CYS A 96 -10.74 -4.46 -2.38
CA CYS A 96 -10.84 -5.70 -3.14
C CYS A 96 -11.75 -5.47 -4.33
N PHE A 97 -11.32 -5.75 -5.56
CA PHE A 97 -12.18 -5.61 -6.74
C PHE A 97 -11.98 -6.71 -7.79
N LYS A 98 -13.08 -7.10 -8.43
CA LYS A 98 -13.13 -8.03 -9.58
C LYS A 98 -14.25 -7.58 -10.51
N GLY A 99 -13.90 -7.10 -11.72
CA GLY A 99 -14.86 -6.52 -12.65
C GLY A 99 -15.65 -5.36 -12.01
N PHE A 100 -16.96 -5.53 -11.83
CA PHE A 100 -17.84 -4.55 -11.18
C PHE A 100 -18.12 -4.85 -9.70
N SER A 101 -17.62 -5.97 -9.16
CA SER A 101 -17.73 -6.29 -7.73
C SER A 101 -16.60 -5.61 -6.96
N SER A 102 -16.92 -4.98 -5.83
CA SER A 102 -15.92 -4.39 -4.95
C SER A 102 -16.28 -4.46 -3.48
N HIS A 103 -15.27 -4.62 -2.63
CA HIS A 103 -15.39 -4.68 -1.17
C HIS A 103 -14.24 -3.91 -0.51
N ARG A 104 -14.44 -3.48 0.74
CA ARG A 104 -13.45 -2.71 1.51
C ARG A 104 -13.17 -3.35 2.88
N PRO A 105 -12.67 -4.60 2.93
CA PRO A 105 -12.40 -5.25 4.20
C PRO A 105 -11.26 -4.56 4.96
N LYS A 106 -11.24 -4.83 6.27
CA LYS A 106 -10.18 -4.44 7.19
C LYS A 106 -9.63 -5.69 7.88
N LYS A 107 -8.34 -5.66 8.23
CA LYS A 107 -7.72 -6.73 9.01
C LYS A 107 -6.62 -6.19 9.91
N THR A 108 -6.68 -6.60 11.17
CA THR A 108 -5.60 -6.35 12.13
C THR A 108 -4.44 -7.33 11.90
N LEU A 109 -3.22 -6.80 11.81
CA LEU A 109 -1.98 -7.55 11.64
C LEU A 109 -0.96 -7.12 12.68
N THR A 110 -0.26 -8.09 13.26
CA THR A 110 0.95 -7.85 14.04
C THR A 110 2.15 -8.08 13.13
N LEU A 111 2.85 -6.99 12.81
CA LEU A 111 3.94 -6.95 11.85
C LEU A 111 5.30 -7.03 12.56
N GLN A 112 6.18 -7.86 12.02
CA GLN A 112 7.54 -8.06 12.52
C GLN A 112 8.57 -7.53 11.53
N ALA A 113 9.71 -7.09 12.07
CA ALA A 113 10.84 -6.63 11.27
C ALA A 113 11.40 -7.78 10.41
N GLY A 114 11.87 -7.47 9.21
CA GLY A 114 12.42 -8.47 8.28
C GLY A 114 11.37 -9.41 7.68
N GLN A 115 10.07 -9.10 7.81
CA GLN A 115 8.98 -9.90 7.24
C GLN A 115 8.27 -9.15 6.11
N THR A 116 7.86 -9.92 5.10
CA THR A 116 6.98 -9.46 4.03
C THR A 116 5.63 -10.15 4.15
N TYR A 117 4.55 -9.37 4.14
CA TYR A 117 3.17 -9.82 4.27
C TYR A 117 2.43 -9.59 2.95
N LEU A 118 2.15 -10.67 2.21
CA LEU A 118 1.35 -10.62 1.00
C LEU A 118 -0.13 -10.71 1.34
N LEU A 119 -0.88 -9.67 0.99
CA LEU A 119 -2.33 -9.57 1.17
C LEU A 119 -3.06 -10.05 -0.09
N LYS A 120 -3.97 -11.00 0.10
CA LYS A 120 -4.90 -11.48 -0.94
C LYS A 120 -6.33 -11.25 -0.48
N CYS A 121 -7.20 -10.86 -1.41
CA CYS A 121 -8.62 -10.80 -1.15
C CYS A 121 -9.27 -12.16 -1.42
N ASP A 122 -10.12 -12.61 -0.51
CA ASP A 122 -10.98 -13.77 -0.67
C ASP A 122 -12.41 -13.35 -0.36
N VAL A 123 -13.35 -13.64 -1.25
CA VAL A 123 -14.77 -13.30 -1.08
C VAL A 123 -15.58 -14.59 -1.04
N ARG A 124 -16.28 -14.81 0.08
CA ARG A 124 -17.10 -15.99 0.30
C ARG A 124 -18.46 -15.54 0.82
N ASN A 125 -19.55 -16.00 0.19
CA ASN A 125 -20.91 -15.66 0.60
C ASN A 125 -21.12 -14.14 0.77
N ASP A 126 -20.67 -13.34 -0.20
CA ASP A 126 -20.70 -11.87 -0.21
C ASP A 126 -19.92 -11.16 0.92
N GLN A 127 -19.14 -11.90 1.70
CA GLN A 127 -18.23 -11.37 2.71
C GLN A 127 -16.79 -11.39 2.20
N ALA A 128 -16.10 -10.26 2.28
CA ALA A 128 -14.71 -10.14 1.86
C ALA A 128 -13.76 -10.26 3.06
N PHE A 129 -12.70 -11.03 2.86
CA PHE A 129 -11.66 -11.31 3.84
C PHE A 129 -10.29 -11.02 3.25
N ILE A 130 -9.35 -10.66 4.12
CA ILE A 130 -7.95 -10.49 3.75
C ILE A 130 -7.19 -11.75 4.17
N GLY A 131 -6.80 -12.58 3.20
CA GLY A 131 -5.81 -13.63 3.36
C GLY A 131 -4.41 -13.03 3.47
N VAL A 132 -3.57 -13.60 4.34
CA VAL A 132 -2.22 -13.09 4.60
C VAL A 132 -1.25 -14.24 4.51
N ASN A 133 -0.21 -14.07 3.71
CA ASN A 133 0.95 -14.96 3.68
C ASN A 133 2.19 -14.16 4.10
N SER A 134 2.83 -14.57 5.19
CA SER A 134 4.03 -13.93 5.71
C SER A 134 5.26 -14.77 5.37
N GLN A 135 6.30 -14.13 4.87
CA GLN A 135 7.58 -14.77 4.58
C GLN A 135 8.73 -13.90 5.09
N PRO A 136 9.82 -14.52 5.59
CA PRO A 136 11.07 -13.80 5.80
C PRO A 136 11.50 -13.14 4.50
N LYS A 137 11.99 -11.91 4.61
CA LYS A 137 12.46 -11.13 3.47
C LYS A 137 13.85 -11.57 3.01
#